data_AF-A0A4Y2UN32-F1
#
_entry.id   AF-A0A4Y2UN32-F1
#
_cell.length_a   1.000
_cell.length_b   1.000
_cell.length_c   1.000
_cell.angle_alpha   90.00
_cell.angle_beta   90.00
_cell.angle_gamma   90.00
#
_symmetry.space_group_name_H-M   'P 1'
#
loop_
_entity.id
_entity.type
_entity.pdbx_description
1 polymer ?
#
loop_
_entity_poly.entity_id
_entity_poly.type
_entity_poly.pdbx_seq_one_letter_code
_entity_poly.pdbx_strand_id
1 'polypeptide(L)'
;MSKRNSSFSVSPVLRTIFKMPTPPVAEGDISSKDKETLGSKPARKNVPDSQSKIGGVSTIEQLISQIKDFDFDPDVVGDILAPLQDFIEIYTSKQRDIKAGVRDSLNERVIAPLIKFIKDRETTHLANIYDLKAREVDVNIRQYQAKIRECESMIEYLRGKLNLLNTELFDFKKVLKDSSQDSRGCLHLM
;
A
#
# COMPACT_ATOMS: atom_id res chain seq x y z
N MET A 1 -4.00 36.98 31.81
CA MET A 1 -4.03 35.64 31.19
C MET A 1 -2.64 35.31 30.67
N SER A 2 -1.98 34.28 31.22
CA SER A 2 -0.60 33.93 30.84
C SER A 2 -0.54 32.50 30.32
N LYS A 3 -0.26 32.36 29.01
CA LYS A 3 -0.04 31.08 28.32
C LYS A 3 1.28 30.50 28.80
N ARG A 4 1.24 29.43 29.61
CA ARG A 4 2.42 28.61 29.91
C ARG A 4 2.57 27.56 28.81
N ASN A 5 3.58 27.76 27.96
CA ASN A 5 4.07 26.75 27.04
C ASN A 5 4.69 25.61 27.86
N SER A 6 3.96 24.51 28.03
CA SER A 6 4.50 23.29 28.62
C SER A 6 5.21 22.51 27.51
N SER A 7 6.55 22.60 27.48
CA SER A 7 7.37 21.68 26.69
C SER A 7 7.36 20.32 27.38
N PHE A 8 6.69 19.35 26.76
CA PHE A 8 6.64 17.97 27.23
C PHE A 8 7.98 17.29 26.91
N SER A 9 8.94 17.31 27.83
CA SER A 9 10.18 16.54 27.68
C SER A 9 9.92 15.09 28.12
N VAL A 10 9.75 14.20 27.15
CA VAL A 10 9.62 12.76 27.40
C VAL A 10 10.96 12.21 27.88
N SER A 11 10.95 11.47 29.01
CA SER A 11 12.12 10.82 29.60
C SER A 11 12.89 9.98 28.55
N PRO A 12 14.24 9.97 28.57
CA PRO A 12 15.07 9.20 27.64
C PRO A 12 14.69 7.70 27.57
N VAL A 13 14.17 7.16 28.67
CA VAL A 13 13.79 5.75 28.81
C VAL A 13 12.59 5.38 27.92
N LEU A 14 11.70 6.32 27.61
CA LEU A 14 10.53 6.05 26.75
C LEU A 14 10.87 6.12 25.25
N ARG A 15 11.98 6.75 24.85
CA ARG A 15 12.43 6.78 23.44
C ARG A 15 12.83 5.39 22.93
N THR A 16 13.31 4.54 23.82
CA THR A 16 13.77 3.17 23.47
C THR A 16 12.59 2.21 23.24
N ILE A 17 11.42 2.49 23.83
CA ILE A 17 10.25 1.61 23.77
C ILE A 17 9.42 1.87 22.50
N PHE A 18 9.40 3.11 21.99
CA PHE A 18 8.65 3.51 20.79
C PHE A 18 9.56 3.75 19.57
N LYS A 19 10.46 2.81 19.28
CA LYS A 19 11.22 2.86 18.01
C LYS A 19 10.34 2.30 16.89
N MET A 20 9.73 3.19 16.10
CA MET A 20 9.03 2.82 14.87
C MET A 20 9.98 2.05 13.93
N PRO A 21 9.55 0.93 13.31
CA PRO A 21 10.32 0.29 12.26
C PRO A 21 10.50 1.27 11.10
N THR A 22 11.74 1.46 10.67
CA THR A 22 12.03 2.19 9.43
C THR A 22 11.45 1.39 8.26
N PRO A 23 10.66 2.00 7.36
CA PRO A 23 10.24 1.32 6.13
C PRO A 23 11.48 0.94 5.30
N PRO A 24 11.45 -0.18 4.57
CA PRO A 24 12.57 -0.58 3.75
C PRO A 24 12.85 0.50 2.71
N VAL A 25 14.10 0.94 2.67
CA VAL A 25 14.62 1.83 1.63
C VAL A 25 14.44 1.09 0.30
N ALA A 26 13.60 1.62 -0.58
CA ALA A 26 13.59 1.22 -1.97
C ALA A 26 14.93 1.64 -2.56
N GLU A 27 15.81 0.66 -2.81
CA GLU A 27 17.00 0.87 -3.63
C GLU A 27 16.55 1.14 -5.07
N GLY A 28 16.45 2.42 -5.39
CA GLY A 28 16.26 2.93 -6.73
C GLY A 28 17.31 3.99 -6.99
N ASP A 29 18.53 3.57 -7.29
CA ASP A 29 19.54 4.44 -7.88
C ASP A 29 19.31 4.51 -9.39
N ILE A 30 18.92 5.69 -9.86
CA ILE A 30 19.00 6.08 -11.26
C ILE A 30 20.24 6.98 -11.37
N SER A 31 21.28 6.55 -12.09
CA SER A 31 22.20 7.50 -12.72
C SER A 31 22.99 6.91 -13.91
N SER A 32 22.55 7.31 -15.10
CA SER A 32 23.29 7.73 -16.30
C SER A 32 24.66 7.12 -16.69
N LYS A 33 24.65 6.57 -17.92
CA LYS A 33 25.60 6.79 -19.04
C LYS A 33 27.00 6.15 -18.91
N ASP A 34 27.24 5.10 -19.70
CA ASP A 34 28.34 5.10 -20.67
C ASP A 34 28.21 4.02 -21.76
N LYS A 35 28.87 4.35 -22.86
CA LYS A 35 28.76 3.84 -24.22
C LYS A 35 29.92 2.88 -24.46
N GLU A 36 29.68 1.74 -25.13
CA GLU A 36 30.48 1.17 -26.25
C GLU A 36 30.37 -0.38 -26.37
N THR A 37 29.70 -0.79 -27.45
CA THR A 37 30.17 -1.68 -28.52
C THR A 37 30.92 -2.99 -28.20
N LEU A 38 30.25 -4.13 -28.44
CA LEU A 38 30.54 -5.14 -29.50
C LEU A 38 30.05 -6.54 -29.09
N GLY A 39 29.20 -7.14 -29.91
CA GLY A 39 28.74 -8.52 -29.71
C GLY A 39 27.58 -8.94 -30.60
N SER A 40 27.62 -8.60 -31.89
CA SER A 40 26.62 -9.00 -32.88
C SER A 40 26.65 -10.52 -33.10
N LYS A 41 25.55 -11.21 -32.79
CA LYS A 41 25.12 -12.44 -33.48
C LYS A 41 23.60 -12.40 -33.70
N PRO A 42 23.13 -12.29 -34.95
CA PRO A 42 21.71 -12.31 -35.27
C PRO A 42 21.28 -13.74 -35.60
N ALA A 43 20.33 -14.30 -34.86
CA ALA A 43 19.60 -15.48 -35.33
C ALA A 43 18.36 -15.74 -34.45
N ARG A 44 17.24 -15.12 -34.82
CA ARG A 44 15.94 -15.81 -34.88
C ARG A 44 15.03 -15.02 -35.82
N LYS A 45 14.76 -15.69 -36.94
CA LYS A 45 13.86 -15.31 -38.04
C LYS A 45 12.73 -14.37 -37.61
N ASN A 46 12.79 -13.14 -38.12
CA ASN A 46 11.59 -12.36 -38.39
C ASN A 46 10.80 -13.08 -39.50
N VAL A 47 9.57 -13.47 -39.19
CA VAL A 47 8.54 -13.94 -40.13
C VAL A 47 7.66 -12.72 -40.45
N PRO A 48 7.17 -12.55 -41.70
CA PRO A 48 7.35 -11.32 -42.46
C PRO A 48 6.23 -10.29 -42.29
N ASP A 49 6.59 -9.02 -42.47
CA ASP A 49 5.73 -7.82 -42.69
C ASP A 49 4.65 -7.98 -43.80
N SER A 50 4.55 -9.16 -44.42
CA SER A 50 3.60 -9.48 -45.48
C SER A 50 2.23 -9.96 -44.97
N GLN A 51 2.12 -10.48 -43.73
CA GLN A 51 0.86 -11.01 -43.18
C GLN A 51 -0.08 -9.92 -42.65
N SER A 52 0.48 -8.81 -42.15
CA SER A 52 -0.29 -7.65 -41.65
C SER A 52 -1.14 -6.94 -42.72
N LYS A 53 -0.88 -7.18 -44.01
CA LYS A 53 -1.69 -6.65 -45.14
C LYS A 53 -3.04 -7.34 -45.30
N ILE A 54 -3.30 -8.43 -44.56
CA ILE A 54 -4.53 -9.18 -44.61
C ILE A 54 -5.53 -8.55 -43.63
N GLY A 55 -6.62 -7.98 -44.18
CA GLY A 55 -7.66 -7.35 -43.36
C GLY A 55 -8.14 -8.28 -42.24
N GLY A 56 -8.10 -7.80 -40.99
CA GLY A 56 -8.47 -8.53 -39.77
C GLY A 56 -7.30 -9.15 -39.00
N VAL A 57 -6.19 -9.53 -39.65
CA VAL A 57 -5.04 -10.18 -38.98
C VAL A 57 -4.36 -9.22 -38.00
N SER A 58 -4.15 -7.96 -38.38
CA SER A 58 -3.53 -6.95 -37.51
C SER A 58 -4.31 -6.70 -36.21
N THR A 59 -5.64 -6.79 -36.25
CA THR A 59 -6.50 -6.62 -35.08
C THR A 59 -6.35 -7.79 -34.09
N ILE A 60 -6.22 -9.01 -34.62
CA ILE A 60 -6.00 -10.21 -33.80
C ILE A 60 -4.59 -10.21 -33.22
N GLU A 61 -3.56 -9.81 -34.00
CA GLU A 61 -2.19 -9.66 -33.49
C GLU A 61 -2.11 -8.63 -32.37
N GLN A 62 -2.78 -7.48 -32.52
CA GLN A 62 -2.84 -6.46 -31.48
C GLN A 62 -3.54 -6.98 -30.22
N LEU A 63 -4.59 -7.80 -30.37
CA LEU A 63 -5.25 -8.47 -29.25
C LEU A 63 -4.31 -9.44 -28.55
N ILE A 64 -3.57 -10.26 -29.29
CA ILE A 64 -2.59 -11.21 -28.74
C ILE A 64 -1.52 -10.47 -27.93
N SER A 65 -1.02 -9.34 -28.43
CA SER A 65 -0.08 -8.50 -27.67
C SER A 65 -0.70 -7.96 -26.39
N GLN A 66 -1.93 -7.42 -26.45
CA GLN A 66 -2.63 -6.96 -25.25
C GLN A 66 -2.82 -8.10 -24.23
N ILE A 67 -3.21 -9.31 -24.68
CA ILE A 67 -3.37 -10.48 -23.82
C ILE A 67 -2.07 -10.83 -23.09
N LYS A 68 -0.93 -10.75 -23.78
CA LYS A 68 0.39 -11.02 -23.20
C LYS A 68 0.86 -9.95 -22.22
N ASP A 69 0.39 -8.72 -22.37
CA ASP A 69 0.71 -7.63 -21.43
C ASP A 69 -0.06 -7.78 -20.11
N PHE A 70 -1.17 -8.53 -20.09
CA PHE A 70 -1.85 -8.87 -18.85
C PHE A 70 -1.12 -10.00 -18.12
N ASP A 71 -1.08 -9.90 -16.79
CA ASP A 71 -0.47 -10.90 -15.90
C ASP A 71 -1.43 -12.07 -15.63
N PHE A 72 -1.82 -12.77 -16.70
CA PHE A 72 -2.66 -13.95 -16.62
C PHE A 72 -1.86 -15.22 -16.34
N ASP A 73 -2.55 -16.22 -15.78
CA ASP A 73 -2.00 -17.57 -15.65
C ASP A 73 -1.59 -18.11 -17.05
N PRO A 74 -0.39 -18.71 -17.19
CA PRO A 74 0.09 -19.24 -18.46
C PRO A 74 -0.88 -20.20 -19.16
N ASP A 75 -1.64 -21.00 -18.40
CA ASP A 75 -2.60 -21.94 -18.96
C ASP A 75 -3.79 -21.18 -19.59
N VAL A 76 -4.28 -20.14 -18.89
CA VAL A 76 -5.35 -19.25 -19.41
C VAL A 76 -4.87 -18.48 -20.64
N VAL A 77 -3.63 -18.00 -20.63
CA VAL A 77 -3.02 -17.38 -21.81
C VAL A 77 -2.99 -18.36 -22.98
N GLY A 78 -2.60 -19.62 -22.74
CA GLY A 78 -2.61 -20.68 -23.74
C GLY A 78 -4.00 -20.91 -24.34
N ASP A 79 -5.01 -21.08 -23.49
CA ASP A 79 -6.40 -21.34 -23.88
C ASP A 79 -7.02 -20.21 -24.72
N ILE A 80 -6.61 -18.96 -24.49
CA ILE A 80 -7.08 -17.81 -25.26
C ILE A 80 -6.25 -17.61 -26.53
N LEU A 81 -4.93 -17.79 -26.46
CA LEU A 81 -4.04 -17.55 -27.60
C LEU A 81 -4.20 -18.60 -28.70
N ALA A 82 -4.45 -19.86 -28.37
CA ALA A 82 -4.57 -20.92 -29.36
C ALA A 82 -5.72 -20.65 -30.37
N PRO A 83 -6.97 -20.37 -29.97
CA PRO A 83 -8.04 -20.00 -30.89
C PRO A 83 -7.74 -18.74 -31.72
N LEU A 84 -7.04 -17.76 -31.14
CA LEU A 84 -6.67 -16.53 -31.86
C LEU A 84 -5.60 -16.78 -32.93
N GLN A 85 -4.66 -17.69 -32.67
CA GLN A 85 -3.68 -18.14 -33.65
C GLN A 85 -4.35 -18.90 -34.79
N ASP A 86 -5.33 -19.76 -34.48
CA ASP A 86 -6.14 -20.45 -35.50
C ASP A 86 -6.88 -19.46 -36.41
N PHE A 87 -7.42 -18.37 -35.85
CA PHE A 87 -8.06 -17.32 -36.66
C PHE A 87 -7.08 -16.61 -37.59
N ILE A 88 -5.85 -16.33 -37.14
CA ILE A 88 -4.81 -15.76 -38.00
C ILE A 88 -4.47 -16.71 -39.15
N GLU A 89 -4.35 -18.01 -38.88
CA GLU A 89 -4.07 -19.02 -39.90
C GLU A 89 -5.23 -19.12 -40.92
N ILE A 90 -6.48 -19.12 -40.46
CA ILE A 90 -7.66 -19.15 -41.32
C ILE A 90 -7.74 -17.89 -42.20
N TYR A 91 -7.50 -16.71 -41.63
CA TYR A 91 -7.52 -15.45 -42.39
C TYR A 91 -6.39 -15.37 -43.40
N THR A 92 -5.23 -15.94 -43.09
CA THR A 92 -4.09 -15.99 -44.02
C THR A 92 -4.34 -16.99 -45.15
N SER A 93 -4.84 -18.19 -44.84
CA SER A 93 -5.01 -19.28 -45.81
C SER A 93 -6.24 -19.13 -46.70
N LYS A 94 -7.34 -18.55 -46.19
CA LYS A 94 -8.64 -18.43 -46.89
C LYS A 94 -9.07 -17.00 -47.15
N GLN A 95 -8.13 -16.05 -47.20
CA GLN A 95 -8.41 -14.61 -47.33
C GLN A 95 -9.41 -14.27 -48.44
N ARG A 96 -9.32 -14.93 -49.60
CA ARG A 96 -10.18 -14.66 -50.78
C ARG A 96 -11.59 -15.23 -50.63
N ASP A 97 -11.78 -16.24 -49.77
CA ASP A 97 -13.05 -16.93 -49.58
C ASP A 97 -13.88 -16.30 -48.44
N ILE A 98 -13.21 -15.54 -47.55
CA ILE A 98 -13.84 -14.91 -46.38
C ILE A 98 -14.28 -13.49 -46.71
N LYS A 99 -15.60 -13.26 -46.64
CA LYS A 99 -16.19 -11.92 -46.83
C LYS A 99 -15.71 -10.96 -45.73
N ALA A 100 -15.43 -9.71 -46.11
CA ALA A 100 -15.04 -8.64 -45.17
C ALA A 100 -16.00 -8.54 -43.97
N GLY A 101 -17.31 -8.54 -44.22
CA GLY A 101 -18.31 -8.43 -43.14
C GLY A 101 -18.31 -9.58 -42.11
N VAL A 102 -17.76 -10.76 -42.45
CA VAL A 102 -17.59 -11.84 -41.45
C VAL A 102 -16.43 -11.50 -40.50
N ARG A 103 -15.36 -10.89 -41.02
CA ARG A 103 -14.22 -10.44 -40.22
C ARG A 103 -14.59 -9.29 -39.31
N ASP A 104 -15.33 -8.32 -39.86
CA ASP A 104 -15.84 -7.17 -39.10
C ASP A 104 -16.80 -7.65 -37.99
N SER A 105 -17.69 -8.60 -38.30
CA SER A 105 -18.59 -9.17 -37.31
C SER A 105 -17.87 -9.95 -36.20
N LEU A 106 -16.77 -10.65 -36.49
CA LEU A 106 -15.98 -11.32 -35.46
C LEU A 106 -15.33 -10.28 -34.54
N ASN A 107 -14.75 -9.23 -35.13
CA ASN A 107 -14.10 -8.16 -34.40
C ASN A 107 -15.08 -7.43 -33.46
N GLU A 108 -16.24 -7.03 -33.98
CA GLU A 108 -17.22 -6.25 -33.23
C GLU A 108 -17.96 -7.05 -32.17
N ARG A 109 -18.27 -8.33 -32.44
CA ARG A 109 -19.13 -9.13 -31.56
C ARG A 109 -18.38 -10.03 -30.59
N VAL A 110 -17.13 -10.36 -30.87
CA VAL A 110 -16.37 -11.32 -30.06
C VAL A 110 -15.12 -10.66 -29.50
N ILE A 111 -14.25 -10.15 -30.37
CA ILE A 111 -12.93 -9.65 -29.93
C ILE A 111 -13.07 -8.38 -29.08
N ALA A 112 -13.75 -7.35 -29.57
CA ALA A 112 -13.87 -6.09 -28.84
C ALA A 112 -14.59 -6.27 -27.48
N PRO A 113 -15.71 -7.02 -27.38
CA PRO A 113 -16.33 -7.32 -26.10
C PRO A 113 -15.43 -8.11 -25.14
N LEU A 114 -14.64 -9.07 -25.63
CA LEU A 114 -13.71 -9.84 -24.81
C LEU A 114 -12.61 -8.93 -24.21
N ILE A 115 -12.00 -8.06 -25.01
CA ILE A 115 -11.02 -7.07 -24.54
C ILE A 115 -11.63 -6.20 -23.45
N LYS A 116 -12.83 -5.67 -23.72
CA LYS A 116 -13.53 -4.80 -22.78
C LYS A 116 -13.80 -5.53 -21.47
N PHE A 117 -14.32 -6.75 -21.53
CA PHE A 117 -14.60 -7.58 -20.35
C PHE A 117 -13.34 -7.79 -19.51
N ILE A 118 -12.20 -8.11 -20.14
CA ILE A 118 -10.92 -8.29 -19.46
C ILE A 118 -10.50 -7.00 -18.74
N LYS A 119 -10.50 -5.86 -19.44
CA LYS A 119 -10.10 -4.56 -18.89
C LYS A 119 -11.00 -4.08 -17.75
N ASP A 120 -12.31 -4.24 -17.92
CA ASP A 120 -13.30 -3.87 -16.90
C ASP A 120 -13.10 -4.72 -15.63
N ARG A 121 -12.79 -6.02 -15.80
CA ARG A 121 -12.56 -6.93 -14.68
C ARG A 121 -11.25 -6.62 -13.94
N GLU A 122 -10.18 -6.33 -14.66
CA GLU A 122 -8.90 -5.91 -14.06
C GLU A 122 -9.07 -4.61 -13.27
N THR A 123 -9.74 -3.61 -13.86
CA THR A 123 -10.03 -2.33 -13.19
C THR A 123 -10.80 -2.56 -11.89
N THR A 124 -11.82 -3.42 -11.93
CA THR A 124 -12.64 -3.76 -10.75
C THR A 124 -11.79 -4.46 -9.67
N HIS A 125 -10.94 -5.40 -10.05
CA HIS A 125 -10.08 -6.11 -9.11
C HIS A 125 -9.03 -5.20 -8.47
N LEU A 126 -8.41 -4.31 -9.25
CA LEU A 126 -7.47 -3.32 -8.73
C LEU A 126 -8.14 -2.36 -7.74
N ALA A 127 -9.35 -1.89 -8.04
CA ALA A 127 -10.13 -1.06 -7.12
C ALA A 127 -10.44 -1.80 -5.81
N ASN A 128 -10.88 -3.07 -5.90
CA ASN A 128 -11.15 -3.89 -4.72
C ASN A 128 -9.89 -4.12 -3.86
N ILE A 129 -8.74 -4.38 -4.48
CA ILE A 129 -7.47 -4.53 -3.77
C ILE A 129 -7.11 -3.24 -3.02
N TYR A 130 -7.29 -2.08 -3.66
CA TYR A 130 -7.03 -0.79 -3.04
C TYR A 130 -7.94 -0.55 -1.83
N ASP A 131 -9.24 -0.80 -1.96
CA ASP A 131 -10.22 -0.65 -0.88
C ASP A 131 -9.93 -1.58 0.30
N LEU A 132 -9.52 -2.82 0.04
CA LEU A 132 -9.13 -3.78 1.07
C LEU A 132 -7.86 -3.32 1.81
N LYS A 133 -6.84 -2.86 1.08
CA LYS A 133 -5.61 -2.32 1.70
C LYS A 133 -5.90 -1.06 2.53
N ALA A 134 -6.75 -0.16 2.04
CA ALA A 134 -7.14 1.04 2.78
C ALA A 134 -7.88 0.70 4.09
N ARG A 135 -8.74 -0.33 4.06
CA ARG A 135 -9.45 -0.82 5.24
C ARG A 135 -8.52 -1.39 6.31
N GLU A 136 -7.51 -2.14 5.92
CA GLU A 136 -6.50 -2.68 6.84
C GLU A 136 -5.75 -1.56 7.59
N VAL A 137 -5.34 -0.51 6.85
CA VAL A 137 -4.68 0.67 7.44
C VAL A 137 -5.59 1.36 8.45
N ASP A 138 -6.88 1.55 8.14
CA ASP A 138 -7.85 2.16 9.06
C ASP A 138 -8.03 1.35 10.36
N VAL A 139 -8.12 0.02 10.26
CA VAL A 139 -8.22 -0.86 11.44
C VAL A 139 -7.00 -0.70 12.35
N ASN A 140 -5.78 -0.68 11.79
CA ASN A 140 -4.56 -0.50 12.56
C ASN A 140 -4.53 0.87 13.27
N ILE A 141 -4.92 1.94 12.57
CA ILE A 141 -5.00 3.29 13.16
C ILE A 141 -5.96 3.31 14.36
N ARG A 142 -7.15 2.72 14.22
CA ARG A 142 -8.14 2.66 15.31
C ARG A 142 -7.61 1.90 16.53
N GLN A 143 -6.89 0.80 16.32
CA GLN A 143 -6.27 0.03 17.41
C GLN A 143 -5.21 0.85 18.15
N TYR A 144 -4.32 1.54 17.43
CA TYR A 144 -3.31 2.39 18.07
C TYR A 144 -3.94 3.57 18.81
N GLN A 145 -4.97 4.21 18.24
CA GLN A 145 -5.70 5.28 18.92
C GLN A 145 -6.38 4.80 20.21
N ALA A 146 -6.91 3.58 20.25
CA ALA A 146 -7.49 3.01 21.47
C ALA A 146 -6.42 2.82 22.56
N LYS A 147 -5.24 2.28 22.20
CA LYS A 147 -4.10 2.15 23.13
C LYS A 147 -3.61 3.50 23.66
N ILE A 148 -3.56 4.53 22.81
CA ILE A 148 -3.20 5.89 23.23
C ILE A 148 -4.17 6.40 24.30
N ARG A 149 -5.49 6.27 24.07
CA ARG A 149 -6.51 6.67 25.04
C ARG A 149 -6.40 5.92 26.38
N GLU A 150 -6.10 4.63 26.34
CA GLU A 150 -5.86 3.84 27.54
C GLU A 150 -4.63 4.34 28.31
N CYS A 151 -3.52 4.61 27.62
CA CYS A 151 -2.33 5.19 28.24
C CYS A 151 -2.60 6.58 28.84
N GLU A 152 -3.32 7.45 28.16
CA GLU A 152 -3.71 8.77 28.65
C GLU A 152 -4.55 8.65 29.94
N SER A 153 -5.54 7.74 29.95
CA SER A 153 -6.36 7.46 31.13
C SER A 153 -5.51 6.97 32.31
N MET A 154 -4.53 6.10 32.06
CA MET A 154 -3.63 5.59 33.10
C MET A 154 -2.74 6.71 33.66
N ILE A 155 -2.23 7.59 32.81
CA ILE A 155 -1.42 8.74 33.23
C ILE A 155 -2.22 9.66 34.15
N GLU A 156 -3.46 10.00 33.78
CA GLU A 156 -4.34 10.85 34.60
C GLU A 156 -4.68 10.18 35.93
N TYR A 157 -4.94 8.86 35.93
CA TYR A 157 -5.13 8.11 37.16
C TYR A 157 -3.93 8.18 38.11
N LEU A 158 -2.71 7.97 37.59
CA LEU A 158 -1.48 8.04 38.37
C LEU A 158 -1.22 9.46 38.89
N ARG A 159 -1.50 10.50 38.08
CA ARG A 159 -1.44 11.90 38.52
C ARG A 159 -2.39 12.17 39.68
N GLY A 160 -3.62 11.65 39.62
CA GLY A 160 -4.59 11.75 40.71
C GLY A 160 -4.07 11.12 42.00
N LYS A 161 -3.55 9.88 41.93
CA LYS A 161 -2.94 9.21 43.08
C LYS A 161 -1.78 10.00 43.69
N LEU A 162 -0.88 10.52 42.85
CA LEU A 162 0.26 11.30 43.31
C LEU A 162 -0.19 12.58 44.04
N ASN A 163 -1.20 13.28 43.52
CA ASN A 163 -1.73 14.48 44.16
C ASN A 163 -2.35 14.20 45.53
N LEU A 164 -3.05 13.08 45.68
CA LEU A 164 -3.61 12.67 46.97
C LEU A 164 -2.50 12.42 48.00
N LEU A 165 -1.51 11.59 47.65
CA LEU A 165 -0.38 11.30 48.53
C LEU A 165 0.42 12.56 48.91
N ASN A 166 0.60 13.50 47.97
CA ASN A 166 1.25 14.77 48.26
C ASN A 166 0.45 15.62 49.26
N THR A 167 -0.88 15.58 49.19
CA THR A 167 -1.75 16.29 50.14
C THR A 167 -1.61 15.68 51.53
N GLU A 168 -1.71 14.36 51.64
CA GLU A 168 -1.52 13.64 52.92
C GLU A 168 -0.14 13.93 53.53
N LEU A 169 0.92 13.90 52.72
CA LEU A 169 2.28 14.21 53.17
C LEU A 169 2.41 15.66 53.66
N PHE A 170 1.75 16.60 53.00
CA PHE A 170 1.73 18.00 53.42
C PHE A 170 1.02 18.18 54.77
N ASP A 171 -0.10 17.49 54.97
CA ASP A 171 -0.83 17.51 56.24
C ASP A 171 0.00 16.93 57.37
N PHE A 172 0.66 15.78 57.17
CA PHE A 172 1.58 15.22 58.16
C PHE A 172 2.74 16.16 58.49
N LYS A 173 3.32 16.81 57.49
CA LYS A 173 4.38 17.81 57.70
C LYS A 173 3.90 18.97 58.57
N LYS A 174 2.65 19.42 58.39
CA LYS A 174 2.05 20.48 59.21
C LYS A 174 1.89 20.03 60.66
N VAL A 175 1.30 18.85 60.89
CA VAL A 175 1.13 18.26 62.23
C VAL A 175 2.47 18.15 62.97
N LEU A 176 3.52 17.68 62.30
CA LEU A 176 4.86 17.58 62.90
C LEU A 176 5.43 18.94 63.29
N LYS A 177 5.24 19.96 62.44
CA LYS A 177 5.72 21.32 62.72
C LYS A 177 5.02 21.92 63.94
N ASP A 178 3.69 21.78 63.99
CA ASP A 178 2.86 22.30 65.08
C ASP A 178 3.22 21.62 66.42
N SER A 179 3.38 20.29 66.43
CA SER A 179 3.81 19.53 67.62
C SER A 179 5.21 19.93 68.13
N SER A 180 6.14 20.24 67.23
CA SER A 180 7.50 20.70 67.59
C SER A 180 7.53 22.11 68.20
N GLN A 181 6.53 22.96 67.93
CA GLN A 181 6.44 24.30 68.53
C GLN A 181 5.78 24.23 69.91
N ASP A 182 4.75 23.40 70.05
CA ASP A 182 4.04 23.19 71.31
C ASP A 182 4.98 22.62 72.40
N SER A 183 5.77 21.61 72.04
CA SER A 183 6.81 21.05 72.93
C SER A 183 7.89 22.05 73.35
N ARG A 184 8.25 23.01 72.50
CA ARG A 184 9.18 24.10 72.84
C ARG A 184 8.55 25.15 73.75
N GLY A 185 7.26 25.43 73.60
CA GLY A 185 6.50 26.31 74.49
C GLY A 185 6.44 25.76 75.91
N CYS A 186 6.16 24.46 76.07
CA CYS A 186 6.16 23.79 77.37
C CYS A 186 7.54 23.79 78.05
N LEU A 187 8.63 23.65 77.31
CA LEU A 187 10.00 23.71 77.84
C LEU A 187 10.45 25.11 78.28
N HIS A 188 9.77 26.18 77.86
CA HIS A 188 10.12 27.56 78.23
C HIS A 188 9.33 28.09 79.43
N LEU A 189 8.36 27.32 79.93
CA LEU A 189 7.51 27.64 81.08
C LEU A 189 7.84 26.81 82.34
N MET A 190 8.86 25.95 82.28
CA MET A 190 9.48 25.24 83.41
C MET A 190 10.82 25.90 83.78
#